data_AF-A0A552V883-F1
#
_entry.id   AF-A0A552V883-F1
#
_cell.length_a   1.000
_cell.length_b   1.000
_cell.length_c   1.000
_cell.angle_alpha   90.00
_cell.angle_beta   90.00
_cell.angle_gamma   90.00
#
_symmetry.space_group_name_H-M   'P 1'
#
loop_
_entity.id
_entity.type
_entity.pdbx_description
1 polymer ?
#
loop_
_entity_poly.entity_id
_entity_poly.type
_entity_poly.pdbx_seq_one_letter_code
_entity_poly.pdbx_strand_id
1 'polypeptide(L)'
;MKKTLLTAMFAFACLTASAQTPNDSQSLVDGSNAPDFTAVDINGVSHSLYADYLDQGKSVVIDFSATWCGPCWNYHQTHAMADFYEAYGPNGSDEAGVIFVEGDVANTTLENIYGEQGPIAPSQGNWTIGSPYPIIEDTEALDLGAASKYDVDYFPTMYVICANTKTTLKADQLPAAQLKAKIGTCQTLTGVPNHGQVTLATTTYRICEDGQPTNIAAKLKNFGNNQITAATVVVKENGTVVATKNYTGALNQFATAASATVENVALHAGSAYTVELLDINGSDAFNEELTTVSFTVVAAEESENNIYVQVYTDNYPTEISWELKDSSGTTVFQAGPYAGSANGGGADANTVKDYYLELEGDADCYTIVYKDSYGDGWSLGTEDFKGIKVLDYAGEVIYEQNPGNFGTSLSVNSAFKTDGTMGTSAIASKKLGVYPNPTTGILNFSTTEAVDVTVTDVTGKTVYTAKTVNDGGSVNLSSLQKGMYIVQLKGATTQTTEKIIIQ
;
A
#
# COMPACT_ATOMS: atom_id res chain seq x y z
N MET A 1 11.44 28.95 77.22
CA MET A 1 12.74 29.67 77.24
C MET A 1 13.26 29.77 75.80
N LYS A 2 13.72 30.96 75.39
CA LYS A 2 14.75 31.30 74.37
C LYS A 2 15.30 30.11 73.51
N LYS A 3 15.17 30.09 72.17
CA LYS A 3 16.08 30.64 71.11
C LYS A 3 15.61 30.09 69.72
N THR A 4 15.94 30.59 68.50
CA THR A 4 16.59 31.84 68.00
C THR A 4 16.25 32.09 66.51
N LEU A 5 16.07 33.38 66.16
CA LEU A 5 16.48 34.13 64.94
C LEU A 5 16.15 33.69 63.49
N LEU A 6 15.60 34.68 62.76
CA LEU A 6 15.46 34.80 61.30
C LEU A 6 16.78 35.22 60.62
N THR A 7 16.93 34.90 59.33
CA THR A 7 17.79 35.64 58.39
C THR A 7 17.00 35.92 57.11
N ALA A 8 16.94 37.17 56.67
CA ALA A 8 16.12 37.62 55.56
C ALA A 8 16.91 37.69 54.23
N MET A 9 16.22 37.43 53.12
CA MET A 9 16.76 37.48 51.77
C MET A 9 15.85 38.35 50.89
N PHE A 10 16.33 39.53 50.49
CA PHE A 10 15.74 40.33 49.42
C PHE A 10 16.81 41.30 48.89
N ALA A 11 17.18 41.16 47.61
CA ALA A 11 18.13 42.04 46.94
C ALA A 11 17.64 42.36 45.53
N PHE A 12 17.18 43.61 45.37
CA PHE A 12 17.19 44.45 44.17
C PHE A 12 17.17 43.79 42.78
N ALA A 13 16.05 43.96 42.09
CA ALA A 13 16.02 44.00 40.63
C ALA A 13 16.40 45.41 40.14
N CYS A 14 17.38 45.49 39.23
CA CYS A 14 17.60 46.66 38.38
C CYS A 14 17.57 46.19 36.92
N LEU A 15 16.65 46.75 36.14
CA LEU A 15 16.52 46.42 34.72
C LEU A 15 17.70 46.98 33.92
N THR A 16 18.36 46.12 33.14
CA THR A 16 19.01 46.53 31.89
C THR A 16 18.24 45.88 30.75
N ALA A 17 17.45 46.68 30.03
CA ALA A 17 16.77 46.20 28.83
C ALA A 17 17.79 46.01 27.70
N SER A 18 18.19 44.77 27.43
CA SER A 18 18.64 44.42 26.09
C SER A 18 17.41 44.44 25.19
N ALA A 19 17.33 45.38 24.26
CA ALA A 19 16.31 45.33 23.22
C ALA A 19 16.60 44.10 22.33
N GLN A 20 15.86 43.00 22.55
CA GLN A 20 15.74 41.95 21.55
C GLN A 20 14.91 42.55 20.41
N THR A 21 15.52 42.68 19.23
CA THR A 21 14.82 43.09 18.01
C THR A 21 13.89 41.96 17.57
N PRO A 22 12.57 42.19 17.48
CA PRO A 22 11.64 41.22 16.92
C PRO A 22 11.76 41.23 15.39
N ASN A 23 12.66 40.39 14.87
CA ASN A 23 12.71 39.95 13.49
C ASN A 23 12.54 38.43 13.57
N ASP A 24 11.33 37.90 13.80
CA ASP A 24 10.19 37.85 12.87
C ASP A 24 10.48 36.82 11.77
N SER A 25 10.15 35.57 12.11
CA SER A 25 10.07 34.40 11.23
C SER A 25 8.59 34.03 11.20
N GLN A 26 7.92 34.43 10.11
CA GLN A 26 6.48 34.32 9.91
C GLN A 26 6.19 34.28 8.40
N SER A 27 6.08 33.07 7.88
CA SER A 27 5.26 32.66 6.72
C SER A 27 4.48 33.79 6.07
N LEU A 28 4.91 34.21 4.88
CA LEU A 28 4.42 35.38 4.12
C LEU A 28 2.94 35.72 4.39
N VAL A 29 2.73 36.85 5.07
CA VAL A 29 1.38 37.36 5.39
C VAL A 29 0.57 37.69 4.13
N ASP A 30 -0.76 37.58 4.21
CA ASP A 30 -1.68 37.94 3.11
C ASP A 30 -1.35 39.34 2.55
N GLY A 31 -1.18 39.42 1.23
CA GLY A 31 -0.78 40.64 0.51
C GLY A 31 0.73 40.79 0.26
N SER A 32 1.58 39.87 0.76
CA SER A 32 3.01 39.85 0.42
C SER A 32 3.23 39.53 -1.07
N ASN A 33 4.24 40.12 -1.70
CA ASN A 33 4.63 39.72 -3.06
C ASN A 33 5.12 38.26 -3.04
N ALA A 34 4.54 37.40 -3.87
CA ALA A 34 4.95 36.03 -4.03
C ALA A 34 6.29 35.98 -4.80
N PRO A 35 7.35 35.38 -4.25
CA PRO A 35 8.61 35.23 -4.98
C PRO A 35 8.45 34.37 -6.25
N ASP A 36 9.02 34.85 -7.35
CA ASP A 36 9.09 34.05 -8.57
C ASP A 36 10.11 32.91 -8.45
N PHE A 37 9.85 31.84 -9.19
CA PHE A 37 10.74 30.69 -9.32
C PHE A 37 10.64 30.08 -10.72
N THR A 38 11.62 29.27 -11.06
CA THR A 38 11.56 28.37 -12.22
C THR A 38 12.22 27.07 -11.77
N ALA A 39 11.43 26.00 -11.71
CA ALA A 39 11.82 24.71 -11.16
C ALA A 39 11.38 23.59 -12.09
N VAL A 40 11.95 22.40 -11.95
CA VAL A 40 11.57 21.22 -12.73
C VAL A 40 10.75 20.28 -11.85
N ASP A 41 9.63 19.77 -12.37
CA ASP A 41 8.82 18.76 -11.67
C ASP A 41 9.43 17.35 -11.78
N ILE A 42 8.92 16.40 -10.99
CA ILE A 42 9.36 15.01 -11.00
C ILE A 42 9.17 14.28 -12.35
N ASN A 43 8.45 14.88 -13.31
CA ASN A 43 8.26 14.36 -14.67
C ASN A 43 9.22 15.02 -15.69
N GLY A 44 10.09 15.93 -15.25
CA GLY A 44 11.04 16.64 -16.10
C GLY A 44 10.46 17.87 -16.81
N VAL A 45 9.26 18.35 -16.43
CA VAL A 45 8.66 19.55 -16.99
C VAL A 45 9.10 20.78 -16.20
N SER A 46 9.61 21.80 -16.89
CA SER A 46 9.97 23.08 -16.28
C SER A 46 8.73 23.94 -16.08
N HIS A 47 8.59 24.53 -14.90
CA HIS A 47 7.50 25.42 -14.51
C HIS A 47 8.03 26.73 -13.93
N SER A 48 7.66 27.87 -14.54
CA SER A 48 7.85 29.21 -13.99
C SER A 48 6.54 29.74 -13.42
N LEU A 49 6.53 30.09 -12.13
CA LEU A 49 5.34 30.62 -11.48
C LEU A 49 4.78 31.85 -12.21
N TYR A 50 5.64 32.81 -12.54
CA TYR A 50 5.20 34.02 -13.20
C TYR A 50 4.84 33.76 -14.67
N ALA A 51 5.75 33.19 -15.46
CA ALA A 51 5.58 33.13 -16.92
C ALA A 51 4.49 32.14 -17.38
N ASP A 52 4.38 30.98 -16.72
CA ASP A 52 3.51 29.89 -17.18
C ASP A 52 2.11 29.93 -16.53
N TYR A 53 1.96 30.63 -15.39
CA TYR A 53 0.68 30.76 -14.69
C TYR A 53 0.24 32.22 -14.50
N LEU A 54 0.94 32.99 -13.66
CA LEU A 54 0.42 34.27 -13.19
C LEU A 54 0.32 35.32 -14.31
N ASP A 55 1.22 35.30 -15.30
CA ASP A 55 1.19 36.18 -16.49
C ASP A 55 0.18 35.70 -17.55
N GLN A 56 -0.21 34.43 -17.52
CA GLN A 56 -1.35 33.89 -18.27
C GLN A 56 -2.70 34.19 -17.60
N GLY A 57 -2.69 34.93 -16.48
CA GLY A 57 -3.89 35.27 -15.72
C GLY A 57 -4.41 34.15 -14.80
N LYS A 58 -3.65 33.06 -14.61
CA LYS A 58 -4.02 31.93 -13.77
C LYS A 58 -3.48 32.11 -12.35
N SER A 59 -4.35 32.34 -11.37
CA SER A 59 -3.96 32.32 -9.95
C SER A 59 -3.63 30.88 -9.52
N VAL A 60 -2.66 30.72 -8.62
CA VAL A 60 -2.06 29.40 -8.31
C VAL A 60 -2.30 29.04 -6.85
N VAL A 61 -2.67 27.78 -6.57
CA VAL A 61 -2.55 27.16 -5.24
C VAL A 61 -1.17 26.52 -5.14
N ILE A 62 -0.36 26.92 -4.15
CA ILE A 62 0.90 26.25 -3.82
C ILE A 62 0.78 25.61 -2.43
N ASP A 63 1.16 24.34 -2.33
CA ASP A 63 1.38 23.61 -1.08
C ASP A 63 2.87 23.38 -0.86
N PHE A 64 3.40 23.89 0.24
CA PHE A 64 4.69 23.50 0.77
C PHE A 64 4.44 22.46 1.86
N SER A 65 4.83 21.21 1.59
CA SER A 65 4.62 20.05 2.44
C SER A 65 5.89 19.19 2.48
N ALA A 66 5.97 18.22 3.40
CA ALA A 66 7.13 17.31 3.50
C ALA A 66 6.68 15.84 3.52
N THR A 67 7.40 14.93 2.88
CA THR A 67 6.97 13.53 2.74
C THR A 67 6.73 12.79 4.06
N TRP A 68 7.42 13.19 5.13
CA TRP A 68 7.28 12.64 6.48
C TRP A 68 6.13 13.26 7.30
N CYS A 69 5.54 14.37 6.84
CA CYS A 69 4.60 15.18 7.60
C CYS A 69 3.19 14.55 7.64
N GLY A 70 2.82 13.99 8.80
CA GLY A 70 1.49 13.40 9.02
C GLY A 70 0.31 14.36 8.75
N PRO A 71 0.31 15.63 9.22
CA PRO A 71 -0.74 16.60 8.88
C PRO A 71 -0.84 16.91 7.38
N CYS A 72 0.29 16.91 6.67
CA CYS A 72 0.36 17.11 5.23
C CYS A 72 -0.26 15.90 4.50
N TRP A 73 0.11 14.68 4.89
CA TRP A 73 -0.46 13.45 4.33
C TRP A 73 -1.97 13.35 4.58
N ASN A 74 -2.42 13.69 5.78
CA ASN A 74 -3.86 13.76 6.11
C ASN A 74 -4.61 14.76 5.19
N TYR A 75 -3.97 15.86 4.77
CA TYR A 75 -4.56 16.79 3.81
C TYR A 75 -4.54 16.26 2.38
N HIS A 76 -3.42 15.69 1.93
CA HIS A 76 -3.30 15.00 0.64
C HIS A 76 -4.39 13.93 0.45
N GLN A 77 -4.64 13.12 1.48
CA GLN A 77 -5.70 12.09 1.52
C GLN A 77 -7.15 12.65 1.50
N THR A 78 -7.34 13.97 1.62
CA THR A 78 -8.66 14.60 1.34
C THR A 78 -8.90 14.81 -0.16
N HIS A 79 -7.84 14.73 -0.98
CA HIS A 79 -7.81 15.07 -2.40
C HIS A 79 -8.26 16.52 -2.71
N ALA A 80 -8.23 17.45 -1.76
CA ALA A 80 -8.72 18.81 -1.95
C ALA A 80 -7.99 19.60 -3.06
N MET A 81 -6.67 19.44 -3.19
CA MET A 81 -5.91 20.03 -4.30
C MET A 81 -6.17 19.33 -5.63
N ALA A 82 -6.30 18.00 -5.62
CA ALA A 82 -6.58 17.22 -6.81
C ALA A 82 -7.95 17.57 -7.39
N ASP A 83 -8.97 17.63 -6.54
CA ASP A 83 -10.32 18.07 -6.91
C ASP A 83 -10.32 19.48 -7.50
N PHE A 84 -9.57 20.39 -6.89
CA PHE A 84 -9.45 21.75 -7.40
C PHE A 84 -8.73 21.78 -8.76
N TYR A 85 -7.67 20.99 -8.94
CA TYR A 85 -6.95 20.85 -10.22
C TYR A 85 -7.83 20.22 -11.31
N GLU A 86 -8.55 19.13 -11.03
CA GLU A 86 -9.43 18.51 -12.00
C GLU A 86 -10.55 19.47 -12.46
N ALA A 87 -11.06 20.33 -11.58
CA ALA A 87 -12.07 21.32 -11.93
C ALA A 87 -11.54 22.56 -12.67
N TYR A 88 -10.38 23.07 -12.27
CA TYR A 88 -9.91 24.42 -12.64
C TYR A 88 -8.51 24.48 -13.28
N GLY A 89 -7.75 23.40 -13.23
CA GLY A 89 -6.49 23.23 -13.97
C GLY A 89 -6.73 22.71 -15.40
N PRO A 90 -5.66 22.28 -16.10
CA PRO A 90 -5.69 21.81 -17.49
C PRO A 90 -6.71 20.70 -17.80
N ASN A 91 -7.03 19.83 -16.84
CA ASN A 91 -8.03 18.76 -17.01
C ASN A 91 -9.49 19.27 -16.97
N GLY A 92 -9.70 20.52 -16.55
CA GLY A 92 -10.99 21.18 -16.40
C GLY A 92 -11.05 22.48 -17.20
N SER A 93 -11.31 23.62 -16.54
CA SER A 93 -11.43 24.91 -17.24
C SER A 93 -10.12 25.64 -17.56
N ASP A 94 -8.97 25.12 -17.10
CA ASP A 94 -7.64 25.74 -17.26
C ASP A 94 -7.53 27.20 -16.80
N GLU A 95 -8.33 27.59 -15.78
CA GLU A 95 -8.39 28.94 -15.22
C GLU A 95 -7.39 29.15 -14.05
N ALA A 96 -6.85 28.09 -13.43
CA ALA A 96 -6.00 28.16 -12.25
C ALA A 96 -4.84 27.15 -12.28
N GLY A 97 -3.76 27.46 -11.55
CA GLY A 97 -2.65 26.53 -11.32
C GLY A 97 -2.74 25.84 -9.96
N VAL A 98 -2.12 24.67 -9.85
CA VAL A 98 -1.87 23.94 -8.59
C VAL A 98 -0.47 23.38 -8.64
N ILE A 99 0.30 23.52 -7.56
CA ILE A 99 1.68 23.04 -7.43
C ILE A 99 1.87 22.49 -6.02
N PHE A 100 2.44 21.29 -5.89
CA PHE A 100 3.01 20.80 -4.64
C PHE A 100 4.54 20.96 -4.70
N VAL A 101 5.12 21.50 -3.65
CA VAL A 101 6.56 21.63 -3.43
C VAL A 101 6.94 20.78 -2.22
N GLU A 102 7.80 19.79 -2.42
CA GLU A 102 8.48 19.12 -1.32
C GLU A 102 9.41 20.14 -0.67
N GLY A 103 9.15 20.42 0.61
CA GLY A 103 9.74 21.54 1.32
C GLY A 103 10.92 21.19 2.21
N ASP A 104 11.14 19.90 2.50
CA ASP A 104 12.22 19.42 3.37
C ASP A 104 13.24 18.56 2.61
N VAL A 105 13.54 18.95 1.36
CA VAL A 105 14.53 18.36 0.44
C VAL A 105 15.96 18.24 1.00
N ALA A 106 16.24 18.78 2.19
CA ALA A 106 17.47 18.54 2.93
C ALA A 106 17.47 17.21 3.71
N ASN A 107 16.29 16.65 3.97
CA ASN A 107 16.04 15.42 4.75
C ASN A 107 15.19 14.37 3.99
N THR A 108 14.52 14.76 2.89
CA THR A 108 13.74 13.90 2.00
C THR A 108 14.45 13.69 0.66
N THR A 109 13.96 12.76 -0.16
CA THR A 109 14.46 12.46 -1.51
C THR A 109 13.31 12.17 -2.49
N LEU A 110 13.60 12.16 -3.80
CA LEU A 110 12.64 11.74 -4.82
C LEU A 110 12.03 10.35 -4.55
N GLU A 111 12.80 9.39 -4.01
CA GLU A 111 12.28 8.08 -3.60
C GLU A 111 11.21 8.19 -2.50
N ASN A 112 11.33 9.18 -1.58
CA ASN A 112 10.28 9.44 -0.59
C ASN A 112 8.97 9.94 -1.22
N ILE A 113 9.01 10.69 -2.32
CA ILE A 113 7.82 11.14 -3.05
C ILE A 113 7.07 9.93 -3.62
N TYR A 114 7.79 8.91 -4.11
CA TYR A 114 7.21 7.63 -4.53
C TYR A 114 6.82 6.71 -3.36
N GLY A 115 7.00 7.14 -2.11
CA GLY A 115 6.59 6.43 -0.90
C GLY A 115 7.61 5.45 -0.35
N GLU A 116 8.84 5.42 -0.88
CA GLU A 116 9.92 4.63 -0.32
C GLU A 116 10.43 5.26 0.99
N GLN A 117 10.97 4.41 1.87
CA GLN A 117 11.49 4.86 3.17
C GLN A 117 12.92 5.35 3.02
N GLY A 118 13.14 6.63 3.36
CA GLY A 118 14.40 7.32 3.12
C GLY A 118 15.45 7.04 4.19
N PRO A 119 16.73 7.38 3.94
CA PRO A 119 17.81 7.16 4.89
C PRO A 119 17.80 8.13 6.08
N ILE A 120 17.06 9.23 6.00
CA ILE A 120 17.00 10.29 7.03
C ILE A 120 15.57 10.44 7.58
N ALA A 121 14.58 10.64 6.70
CA ALA A 121 13.18 10.75 7.06
C ALA A 121 12.30 9.66 6.39
N PRO A 122 11.24 9.17 7.07
CA PRO A 122 10.29 8.24 6.47
C PRO A 122 9.34 8.95 5.50
N SER A 123 8.68 8.20 4.62
CA SER A 123 7.54 8.72 3.86
C SER A 123 6.22 8.19 4.42
N GLN A 124 5.19 9.03 4.46
CA GLN A 124 3.83 8.67 4.89
C GLN A 124 3.09 7.77 3.86
N GLY A 125 3.56 7.75 2.61
CA GLY A 125 2.98 6.98 1.51
C GLY A 125 3.46 7.52 0.16
N ASN A 126 2.92 6.98 -0.95
CA ASN A 126 3.26 7.47 -2.28
C ASN A 126 2.43 8.73 -2.60
N TRP A 127 3.12 9.87 -2.67
CA TRP A 127 2.55 11.21 -2.88
C TRP A 127 2.17 11.50 -4.34
N THR A 128 2.58 10.67 -5.30
CA THR A 128 2.15 10.79 -6.70
C THR A 128 0.76 10.19 -6.92
N ILE A 129 0.28 9.33 -6.02
CA ILE A 129 -1.08 8.77 -6.09
C ILE A 129 -2.07 9.87 -5.72
N GLY A 130 -3.00 10.20 -6.63
CA GLY A 130 -3.99 11.24 -6.37
C GLY A 130 -3.44 12.68 -6.44
N SER A 131 -2.24 12.87 -7.00
CA SER A 131 -1.66 14.19 -7.32
C SER A 131 -1.61 14.38 -8.85
N PRO A 132 -2.69 14.87 -9.50
CA PRO A 132 -2.70 15.13 -10.95
C PRO A 132 -1.95 16.40 -11.37
N TYR A 133 -1.45 17.17 -10.38
CA TYR A 133 -0.73 18.44 -10.54
C TYR A 133 0.79 18.26 -10.41
N PRO A 134 1.60 19.21 -10.92
CA PRO A 134 3.05 19.20 -10.75
C PRO A 134 3.50 19.06 -9.29
N ILE A 135 4.48 18.17 -9.09
CA ILE A 135 5.21 17.98 -7.83
C ILE A 135 6.66 18.40 -8.08
N ILE A 136 7.15 19.37 -7.30
CA ILE A 136 8.51 19.89 -7.40
C ILE A 136 9.33 19.36 -6.21
N GLU A 137 10.44 18.70 -6.52
CA GLU A 137 11.51 18.29 -5.59
C GLU A 137 12.80 18.89 -6.16
N ASP A 138 13.07 20.16 -5.84
CA ASP A 138 14.13 20.96 -6.47
C ASP A 138 14.85 21.85 -5.45
N THR A 139 15.97 21.33 -4.96
CA THR A 139 16.87 22.01 -4.00
C THR A 139 17.52 23.30 -4.53
N GLU A 140 17.60 23.50 -5.85
CA GLU A 140 18.29 24.67 -6.44
C GLU A 140 17.31 25.81 -6.77
N ALA A 141 16.13 25.49 -7.29
CA ALA A 141 15.13 26.48 -7.65
C ALA A 141 14.34 27.02 -6.44
N LEU A 142 14.08 26.14 -5.48
CA LEU A 142 13.24 26.35 -4.30
C LEU A 142 14.00 26.01 -3.01
N ASP A 143 15.19 26.59 -2.81
CA ASP A 143 15.87 26.58 -1.51
C ASP A 143 14.93 27.16 -0.41
N LEU A 144 14.37 26.27 0.42
CA LEU A 144 13.56 26.60 1.59
C LEU A 144 14.38 26.59 2.90
N GLY A 145 15.71 26.61 2.82
CA GLY A 145 16.59 26.73 3.97
C GLY A 145 16.61 28.13 4.60
N ALA A 146 17.75 28.54 5.17
CA ALA A 146 17.91 29.82 5.86
C ALA A 146 17.78 31.08 4.96
N ALA A 147 17.47 30.91 3.67
CA ALA A 147 17.18 31.94 2.69
C ALA A 147 15.81 31.74 2.02
N SER A 148 14.90 30.99 2.65
CA SER A 148 13.62 30.59 2.06
C SER A 148 12.83 31.78 1.53
N LYS A 149 12.61 31.82 0.22
CA LYS A 149 11.94 32.95 -0.42
C LYS A 149 10.50 33.14 0.11
N TYR A 150 9.86 32.04 0.49
CA TYR A 150 8.47 31.96 0.95
C TYR A 150 8.30 31.94 2.49
N ASP A 151 9.38 32.09 3.25
CA ASP A 151 9.42 32.09 4.73
C ASP A 151 8.67 30.88 5.37
N VAL A 152 8.91 29.67 4.84
CA VAL A 152 8.16 28.48 5.25
C VAL A 152 8.67 27.95 6.59
N ASP A 153 7.95 28.29 7.68
CA ASP A 153 8.32 27.89 9.05
C ASP A 153 7.79 26.51 9.47
N TYR A 154 6.75 26.01 8.80
CA TYR A 154 6.07 24.75 9.15
C TYR A 154 5.38 24.12 7.95
N PHE A 155 5.09 22.82 8.07
CA PHE A 155 4.36 22.04 7.06
C PHE A 155 3.01 21.53 7.61
N PRO A 156 1.92 21.54 6.81
CA PRO A 156 1.83 22.18 5.50
C PRO A 156 1.70 23.70 5.63
N THR A 157 2.35 24.45 4.75
CA THR A 157 2.09 25.90 4.55
C THR A 157 1.59 26.08 3.13
N MET A 158 0.39 26.66 2.97
CA MET A 158 -0.23 26.81 1.65
C MET A 158 -0.58 28.25 1.33
N TYR A 159 -0.45 28.62 0.06
CA TYR A 159 -0.84 29.93 -0.45
C TYR A 159 -1.72 29.82 -1.69
N VAL A 160 -2.69 30.73 -1.78
CA VAL A 160 -3.22 31.18 -3.05
C VAL A 160 -2.40 32.39 -3.49
N ILE A 161 -1.91 32.39 -4.73
CA ILE A 161 -1.16 33.50 -5.32
C ILE A 161 -2.01 34.14 -6.42
N CYS A 162 -2.41 35.40 -6.21
CA CYS A 162 -3.26 36.13 -7.14
C CYS A 162 -2.50 36.52 -8.42
N ALA A 163 -2.97 36.09 -9.59
CA ALA A 163 -2.33 36.39 -10.88
C ALA A 163 -2.14 37.90 -11.16
N ASN A 164 -3.17 38.70 -10.86
CA ASN A 164 -3.21 40.14 -11.18
C ASN A 164 -2.29 40.99 -10.31
N THR A 165 -2.10 40.63 -9.04
CA THR A 165 -1.32 41.40 -8.06
C THR A 165 0.03 40.76 -7.73
N LYS A 166 0.23 39.48 -8.11
CA LYS A 166 1.34 38.62 -7.69
C LYS A 166 1.46 38.48 -6.17
N THR A 167 0.36 38.62 -5.42
CA THR A 167 0.38 38.58 -3.95
C THR A 167 -0.14 37.28 -3.37
N THR A 168 0.44 36.84 -2.25
CA THR A 168 0.01 35.67 -1.48
C THR A 168 -1.28 35.93 -0.69
N LEU A 169 -2.04 34.87 -0.45
CA LEU A 169 -3.14 34.78 0.52
C LEU A 169 -3.07 33.40 1.17
N LYS A 170 -2.88 33.31 2.50
CA LYS A 170 -2.65 32.04 3.21
C LYS A 170 -3.87 31.13 3.17
N ALA A 171 -3.66 29.86 2.85
CA ALA A 171 -4.69 28.91 2.40
C ALA A 171 -4.53 27.50 3.00
N ASP A 172 -3.85 27.39 4.15
CA ASP A 172 -3.52 26.12 4.82
C ASP A 172 -4.73 25.17 4.92
N GLN A 173 -4.56 23.98 4.34
CA GLN A 173 -5.46 22.83 4.43
C GLN A 173 -6.93 23.11 4.05
N LEU A 174 -7.20 24.12 3.22
CA LEU A 174 -8.55 24.44 2.76
C LEU A 174 -9.12 23.34 1.84
N PRO A 175 -10.38 22.89 2.03
CA PRO A 175 -11.05 22.03 1.05
C PRO A 175 -11.22 22.70 -0.32
N ALA A 176 -11.37 21.91 -1.40
CA ALA A 176 -11.48 22.40 -2.78
C ALA A 176 -12.49 23.56 -2.98
N ALA A 177 -13.67 23.47 -2.34
CA ALA A 177 -14.68 24.52 -2.36
C ALA A 177 -14.24 25.84 -1.70
N GLN A 178 -13.38 25.76 -0.67
CA GLN A 178 -12.80 26.92 0.02
C GLN A 178 -11.57 27.46 -0.72
N LEU A 179 -10.76 26.61 -1.36
CA LEU A 179 -9.72 27.05 -2.32
C LEU A 179 -10.34 27.85 -3.48
N LYS A 180 -11.43 27.35 -4.07
CA LYS A 180 -12.25 28.08 -5.06
C LYS A 180 -12.73 29.43 -4.54
N ALA A 181 -13.25 29.49 -3.30
CA ALA A 181 -13.70 30.74 -2.71
C ALA A 181 -12.55 31.73 -2.45
N LYS A 182 -11.37 31.25 -2.05
CA LYS A 182 -10.16 32.04 -1.81
C LYS A 182 -9.58 32.59 -3.12
N ILE A 183 -9.43 31.76 -4.16
CA ILE A 183 -9.06 32.23 -5.52
C ILE A 183 -10.13 33.18 -6.09
N GLY A 184 -11.40 32.98 -5.74
CA GLY A 184 -12.51 33.91 -6.01
C GLY A 184 -12.28 35.36 -5.59
N THR A 185 -11.32 35.63 -4.68
CA THR A 185 -10.91 36.98 -4.29
C THR A 185 -9.82 37.58 -5.19
N CYS A 186 -9.07 36.75 -5.92
CA CYS A 186 -8.05 37.13 -6.91
C CYS A 186 -8.64 37.27 -8.32
N GLN A 187 -9.52 36.33 -8.70
CA GLN A 187 -10.11 36.18 -10.04
C GLN A 187 -11.43 35.41 -9.96
N THR A 188 -12.30 35.59 -10.96
CA THR A 188 -13.48 34.72 -11.12
C THR A 188 -13.08 33.37 -11.71
N LEU A 189 -13.59 32.27 -11.15
CA LEU A 189 -13.50 30.93 -11.72
C LEU A 189 -14.86 30.51 -12.26
N THR A 190 -14.94 30.27 -13.57
CA THR A 190 -16.16 29.90 -14.30
C THR A 190 -16.43 28.42 -14.19
N GLY A 191 -15.39 27.59 -14.36
CA GLY A 191 -15.49 26.15 -14.50
C GLY A 191 -16.21 25.72 -15.78
N VAL A 192 -16.35 24.41 -15.94
CA VAL A 192 -16.96 23.76 -17.10
C VAL A 192 -18.17 22.92 -16.68
N PRO A 193 -19.24 22.80 -17.50
CA PRO A 193 -20.38 21.96 -17.17
C PRO A 193 -20.10 20.48 -17.46
N ASN A 194 -20.86 19.57 -16.84
CA ASN A 194 -20.86 18.13 -17.12
C ASN A 194 -19.47 17.47 -17.00
N HIS A 195 -18.64 17.98 -16.11
CA HIS A 195 -17.30 17.47 -15.83
C HIS A 195 -17.35 16.51 -14.64
N GLY A 196 -17.41 15.22 -14.94
CA GLY A 196 -17.55 14.14 -13.95
C GLY A 196 -16.49 13.07 -14.13
N GLN A 197 -16.23 12.33 -13.05
CA GLN A 197 -15.25 11.24 -13.01
C GLN A 197 -15.90 9.97 -12.50
N VAL A 198 -15.46 8.81 -13.01
CA VAL A 198 -15.75 7.50 -12.44
C VAL A 198 -14.50 6.84 -11.87
N THR A 199 -14.61 6.27 -10.67
CA THR A 199 -13.52 5.50 -10.04
C THR A 199 -14.02 4.17 -9.46
N LEU A 200 -13.10 3.22 -9.30
CA LEU A 200 -13.33 1.93 -8.66
C LEU A 200 -12.47 1.82 -7.41
N ALA A 201 -12.93 1.05 -6.42
CA ALA A 201 -12.15 0.74 -5.22
C ALA A 201 -11.09 -0.35 -5.44
N THR A 202 -11.17 -1.09 -6.56
CA THR A 202 -10.17 -2.07 -7.01
C THR A 202 -10.15 -2.09 -8.54
N THR A 203 -8.97 -2.32 -9.12
CA THR A 203 -8.75 -2.57 -10.55
C THR A 203 -8.63 -4.08 -10.87
N THR A 204 -8.71 -4.94 -9.85
CA THR A 204 -8.73 -6.40 -10.02
C THR A 204 -9.93 -6.99 -9.29
N TYR A 205 -10.75 -7.73 -10.02
CA TYR A 205 -11.84 -8.53 -9.47
C TYR A 205 -11.46 -10.01 -9.52
N ARG A 206 -11.64 -10.71 -8.40
CA ARG A 206 -11.46 -12.17 -8.32
C ARG A 206 -12.82 -12.86 -8.29
N ILE A 207 -12.96 -13.94 -9.04
CA ILE A 207 -14.17 -14.77 -9.14
C ILE A 207 -13.82 -16.23 -8.89
N CYS A 208 -14.75 -17.02 -8.38
CA CYS A 208 -14.55 -18.46 -8.22
C CYS A 208 -14.79 -19.23 -9.51
N GLU A 209 -15.90 -18.90 -10.16
CA GLU A 209 -16.36 -19.52 -11.39
C GLU A 209 -16.50 -18.49 -12.49
N ASP A 210 -16.23 -18.92 -13.72
CA ASP A 210 -16.43 -18.09 -14.90
C ASP A 210 -17.92 -17.74 -15.07
N GLY A 211 -18.21 -16.47 -15.29
CA GLY A 211 -19.58 -15.93 -15.31
C GLY A 211 -20.16 -15.59 -13.92
N GLN A 212 -19.39 -15.67 -12.83
CA GLN A 212 -19.88 -15.35 -11.47
C GLN A 212 -20.50 -13.93 -11.40
N PRO A 213 -21.78 -13.78 -10.99
CA PRO A 213 -22.41 -12.49 -10.80
C PRO A 213 -21.72 -11.68 -9.70
N THR A 214 -21.19 -10.52 -10.06
CA THR A 214 -20.37 -9.68 -9.18
C THR A 214 -20.85 -8.23 -9.21
N ASN A 215 -20.79 -7.54 -8.07
CA ASN A 215 -21.20 -6.14 -7.95
C ASN A 215 -20.01 -5.20 -8.20
N ILE A 216 -20.11 -4.35 -9.21
CA ILE A 216 -19.10 -3.36 -9.57
C ILE A 216 -19.41 -2.04 -8.87
N ALA A 217 -18.68 -1.75 -7.79
CA ALA A 217 -18.92 -0.62 -6.90
C ALA A 217 -18.30 0.70 -7.43
N ALA A 218 -18.82 1.20 -8.54
CA ALA A 218 -18.40 2.47 -9.12
C ALA A 218 -18.74 3.68 -8.22
N LYS A 219 -17.85 4.67 -8.22
CA LYS A 219 -18.00 5.96 -7.53
C LYS A 219 -17.96 7.10 -8.55
N LEU A 220 -18.88 8.05 -8.39
CA LEU A 220 -19.02 9.21 -9.29
C LEU A 220 -18.65 10.50 -8.55
N LYS A 221 -17.75 11.29 -9.13
CA LYS A 221 -17.37 12.62 -8.61
C LYS A 221 -17.76 13.71 -9.61
N ASN A 222 -18.06 14.90 -9.10
CA ASN A 222 -18.41 16.06 -9.92
C ASN A 222 -17.39 17.19 -9.72
N PHE A 223 -16.69 17.54 -10.79
CA PHE A 223 -15.77 18.67 -10.89
C PHE A 223 -16.40 19.85 -11.62
N GLY A 224 -17.53 19.64 -12.29
CA GLY A 224 -18.24 20.64 -13.08
C GLY A 224 -18.92 21.73 -12.28
N ASN A 225 -19.18 22.86 -12.95
CA ASN A 225 -19.84 24.03 -12.36
C ASN A 225 -21.36 23.88 -12.21
N ASN A 226 -21.96 22.86 -12.84
CA ASN A 226 -23.36 22.47 -12.68
C ASN A 226 -23.49 21.17 -11.84
N GLN A 227 -24.64 20.99 -11.20
CA GLN A 227 -24.96 19.76 -10.47
C GLN A 227 -25.17 18.60 -11.46
N ILE A 228 -24.62 17.41 -11.16
CA ILE A 228 -24.96 16.18 -11.88
C ILE A 228 -26.24 15.63 -11.27
N THR A 229 -27.31 15.66 -12.05
CA THR A 229 -28.66 15.20 -11.65
C THR A 229 -29.03 13.85 -12.27
N ALA A 230 -28.46 13.54 -13.43
CA ALA A 230 -28.55 12.25 -14.10
C ALA A 230 -27.24 11.93 -14.81
N ALA A 231 -26.91 10.64 -14.91
CA ALA A 231 -25.84 10.11 -15.76
C ALA A 231 -26.05 8.59 -15.98
N THR A 232 -25.35 8.00 -16.95
CA THR A 232 -25.37 6.57 -17.25
C THR A 232 -24.01 5.96 -16.91
N VAL A 233 -23.97 4.94 -16.05
CA VAL A 233 -22.76 4.12 -15.85
C VAL A 233 -22.92 2.82 -16.62
N VAL A 234 -21.97 2.48 -17.49
CA VAL A 234 -21.96 1.20 -18.20
C VAL A 234 -20.74 0.37 -17.81
N VAL A 235 -20.90 -0.95 -17.80
CA VAL A 235 -19.79 -1.90 -17.76
C VAL A 235 -19.70 -2.53 -19.14
N LYS A 236 -18.51 -2.51 -19.74
CA LYS A 236 -18.23 -3.19 -21.00
C LYS A 236 -17.31 -4.38 -20.79
N GLU A 237 -17.57 -5.45 -21.53
CA GLU A 237 -16.69 -6.59 -21.70
C GLU A 237 -16.21 -6.60 -23.16
N ASN A 238 -14.89 -6.59 -23.38
CA ASN A 238 -14.27 -6.59 -24.71
C ASN A 238 -14.88 -5.52 -25.65
N GLY A 239 -15.20 -4.35 -25.10
CA GLY A 239 -15.82 -3.22 -25.80
C GLY A 239 -17.35 -3.28 -25.97
N THR A 240 -18.01 -4.37 -25.56
CA THR A 240 -19.48 -4.53 -25.64
C THR A 240 -20.12 -4.26 -24.29
N VAL A 241 -21.16 -3.41 -24.23
CA VAL A 241 -21.90 -3.14 -22.97
C VAL A 241 -22.60 -4.40 -22.48
N VAL A 242 -22.22 -4.87 -21.29
CA VAL A 242 -22.81 -6.03 -20.60
C VAL A 242 -23.76 -5.65 -19.47
N ALA A 243 -23.59 -4.45 -18.88
CA ALA A 243 -24.48 -3.93 -17.86
C ALA A 243 -24.58 -2.40 -17.90
N THR A 244 -25.71 -1.87 -17.42
CA THR A 244 -26.00 -0.43 -17.36
C THR A 244 -26.69 -0.07 -16.03
N LYS A 245 -26.25 1.02 -15.41
CA LYS A 245 -26.83 1.61 -14.21
C LYS A 245 -27.06 3.10 -14.44
N ASN A 246 -28.32 3.52 -14.46
CA ASN A 246 -28.66 4.94 -14.50
C ASN A 246 -28.49 5.54 -13.10
N TYR A 247 -27.67 6.57 -12.99
CA TYR A 247 -27.57 7.43 -11.82
C TYR A 247 -28.65 8.53 -11.88
N THR A 248 -29.34 8.76 -10.77
CA THR A 248 -30.18 9.95 -10.56
C THR A 248 -29.91 10.50 -9.17
N GLY A 249 -29.78 11.82 -9.04
CA GLY A 249 -29.42 12.43 -7.76
C GLY A 249 -29.22 13.94 -7.82
N ALA A 250 -28.31 14.43 -6.98
CA ALA A 250 -28.02 15.85 -6.80
C ALA A 250 -26.55 16.05 -6.41
N LEU A 251 -25.63 15.53 -7.24
CA LEU A 251 -24.20 15.54 -6.97
C LEU A 251 -23.62 16.93 -7.28
N ASN A 252 -23.40 17.72 -6.23
CA ASN A 252 -22.78 19.04 -6.32
C ASN A 252 -21.26 18.94 -6.61
N GLN A 253 -20.69 20.02 -7.15
CA GLN A 253 -19.25 20.17 -7.30
C GLN A 253 -18.52 19.90 -5.96
N PHE A 254 -17.48 19.07 -5.97
CA PHE A 254 -16.68 18.68 -4.80
C PHE A 254 -17.44 17.98 -3.67
N ALA A 255 -18.67 17.51 -3.90
CA ALA A 255 -19.35 16.66 -2.93
C ALA A 255 -18.68 15.28 -2.82
N THR A 256 -18.89 14.60 -1.69
CA THR A 256 -18.50 13.20 -1.50
C THR A 256 -19.02 12.34 -2.67
N ALA A 257 -18.15 11.51 -3.24
CA ALA A 257 -18.46 10.76 -4.44
C ALA A 257 -19.69 9.85 -4.26
N ALA A 258 -20.65 9.94 -5.17
CA ALA A 258 -21.88 9.16 -5.15
C ALA A 258 -21.60 7.71 -5.53
N SER A 259 -22.26 6.75 -4.87
CA SER A 259 -22.21 5.34 -5.28
C SER A 259 -23.10 5.11 -6.50
N ALA A 260 -22.57 4.42 -7.52
CA ALA A 260 -23.30 3.99 -8.70
C ALA A 260 -23.06 2.48 -8.97
N THR A 261 -23.29 1.65 -7.94
CA THR A 261 -23.06 0.20 -8.03
C THR A 261 -23.87 -0.44 -9.15
N VAL A 262 -23.16 -1.13 -10.04
CA VAL A 262 -23.73 -1.99 -11.08
C VAL A 262 -23.81 -3.41 -10.50
N GLU A 263 -25.01 -3.95 -10.42
CA GLU A 263 -25.28 -5.19 -9.67
C GLU A 263 -25.32 -6.41 -10.58
N ASN A 264 -24.85 -7.56 -10.07
CA ASN A 264 -24.93 -8.88 -10.72
C ASN A 264 -24.32 -8.94 -12.14
N VAL A 265 -23.18 -8.28 -12.37
CA VAL A 265 -22.45 -8.38 -13.64
C VAL A 265 -21.78 -9.76 -13.70
N ALA A 266 -22.11 -10.58 -14.70
CA ALA A 266 -21.39 -11.82 -14.97
C ALA A 266 -19.98 -11.47 -15.46
N LEU A 267 -18.95 -11.88 -14.72
CA LEU A 267 -17.56 -11.62 -15.04
C LEU A 267 -16.88 -12.87 -15.59
N HIS A 268 -16.10 -12.73 -16.65
CA HIS A 268 -15.33 -13.83 -17.26
C HIS A 268 -13.83 -13.55 -17.16
N ALA A 269 -13.04 -14.57 -16.83
CA ALA A 269 -11.60 -14.42 -16.65
C ALA A 269 -10.89 -14.18 -18.00
N GLY A 270 -9.87 -13.32 -18.00
CA GLY A 270 -9.11 -12.97 -19.22
C GLY A 270 -9.82 -12.02 -20.20
N SER A 271 -11.10 -11.69 -19.98
CA SER A 271 -11.79 -10.61 -20.69
C SER A 271 -11.28 -9.22 -20.24
N ALA A 272 -11.23 -8.27 -21.17
CA ALA A 272 -10.91 -6.88 -20.87
C ALA A 272 -12.18 -6.12 -20.47
N TYR A 273 -12.21 -5.54 -19.26
CA TYR A 273 -13.36 -4.78 -18.76
C TYR A 273 -13.08 -3.29 -18.61
N THR A 274 -14.07 -2.47 -18.96
CA THR A 274 -14.12 -1.03 -18.64
C THR A 274 -15.42 -0.67 -17.93
N VAL A 275 -15.35 0.33 -17.07
CA VAL A 275 -16.51 1.07 -16.55
C VAL A 275 -16.45 2.48 -17.13
N GLU A 276 -17.55 2.91 -17.72
CA GLU A 276 -17.65 4.23 -18.36
C GLU A 276 -18.81 5.05 -17.78
N LEU A 277 -18.59 6.37 -17.65
CA LEU A 277 -19.59 7.36 -17.26
C LEU A 277 -20.03 8.19 -18.48
N LEU A 278 -21.29 8.06 -18.87
CA LEU A 278 -21.89 8.63 -20.07
C LEU A 278 -23.11 9.50 -19.72
N ASP A 279 -23.66 10.22 -20.70
CA ASP A 279 -24.92 10.97 -20.62
C ASP A 279 -25.06 11.92 -19.41
N ILE A 280 -23.98 12.58 -18.99
CA ILE A 280 -24.00 13.50 -17.84
C ILE A 280 -24.98 14.66 -18.11
N ASN A 281 -26.09 14.68 -17.36
CA ASN A 281 -27.25 15.55 -17.59
C ASN A 281 -27.81 15.51 -19.03
N GLY A 282 -27.64 14.40 -19.75
CA GLY A 282 -28.07 14.25 -21.14
C GLY A 282 -27.13 14.90 -22.16
N SER A 283 -25.82 14.94 -21.87
CA SER A 283 -24.76 15.34 -22.80
C SER A 283 -23.50 14.53 -22.52
N ASP A 284 -22.56 14.57 -23.45
CA ASP A 284 -21.23 13.98 -23.25
C ASP A 284 -20.49 14.67 -22.09
N ALA A 285 -19.55 13.95 -21.48
CA ALA A 285 -18.73 14.49 -20.41
C ALA A 285 -17.73 15.53 -20.97
N PHE A 286 -17.39 16.54 -20.17
CA PHE A 286 -16.43 17.55 -20.61
C PHE A 286 -15.03 16.97 -20.87
N ASN A 287 -14.58 16.04 -20.02
CA ASN A 287 -13.30 15.35 -20.16
C ASN A 287 -13.54 13.83 -20.12
N GLU A 288 -13.42 13.19 -21.28
CA GLU A 288 -13.66 11.75 -21.44
C GLU A 288 -12.55 10.88 -20.81
N GLU A 289 -11.37 11.44 -20.52
CA GLU A 289 -10.26 10.72 -19.89
C GLU A 289 -10.57 10.38 -18.43
N LEU A 290 -11.39 11.20 -17.75
CA LEU A 290 -11.84 10.94 -16.38
C LEU A 290 -13.07 10.01 -16.30
N THR A 291 -13.74 9.76 -17.44
CA THR A 291 -14.96 8.96 -17.47
C THR A 291 -14.76 7.49 -17.79
N THR A 292 -13.53 7.00 -17.93
CA THR A 292 -13.23 5.59 -18.22
C THR A 292 -12.24 5.01 -17.21
N VAL A 293 -12.57 3.87 -16.62
CA VAL A 293 -11.65 3.10 -15.76
C VAL A 293 -11.68 1.63 -16.14
N SER A 294 -10.50 1.04 -16.32
CA SER A 294 -10.34 -0.38 -16.67
C SER A 294 -10.17 -1.25 -15.42
N PHE A 295 -10.63 -2.50 -15.50
CA PHE A 295 -10.32 -3.53 -14.50
C PHE A 295 -10.07 -4.89 -15.14
N THR A 296 -9.37 -5.76 -14.42
CA THR A 296 -9.10 -7.15 -14.83
C THR A 296 -9.91 -8.14 -13.99
N VAL A 297 -10.15 -9.32 -14.56
CA VAL A 297 -10.84 -10.43 -13.89
C VAL A 297 -9.93 -11.64 -13.83
N VAL A 298 -9.76 -12.18 -12.63
CA VAL A 298 -8.94 -13.36 -12.33
C VAL A 298 -9.85 -14.44 -11.75
N ALA A 299 -9.84 -15.63 -12.34
CA ALA A 299 -10.51 -16.80 -11.75
C ALA A 299 -9.64 -17.41 -10.63
N ALA A 300 -10.30 -18.05 -9.66
CA ALA A 300 -9.64 -18.89 -8.69
C ALA A 300 -9.19 -20.20 -9.34
N GLU A 301 -7.89 -20.52 -9.23
CA GLU A 301 -7.37 -21.83 -9.62
C GLU A 301 -7.92 -22.92 -8.67
N GLU A 302 -8.09 -24.12 -9.22
CA GLU A 302 -8.69 -25.28 -8.57
C GLU A 302 -7.63 -26.24 -8.01
N SER A 303 -7.95 -26.88 -6.88
CA SER A 303 -7.12 -27.89 -6.20
C SER A 303 -8.01 -28.94 -5.55
N GLU A 304 -7.44 -30.07 -5.15
CA GLU A 304 -8.10 -30.92 -4.16
C GLU A 304 -8.13 -30.21 -2.78
N ASN A 305 -8.95 -30.72 -1.85
CA ASN A 305 -9.07 -30.18 -0.48
C ASN A 305 -7.77 -30.25 0.35
N ASN A 306 -6.74 -30.96 -0.13
CA ASN A 306 -5.44 -31.04 0.53
C ASN A 306 -4.49 -30.01 -0.05
N ILE A 307 -4.23 -28.93 0.68
CA ILE A 307 -3.37 -27.83 0.21
C ILE A 307 -2.12 -27.67 1.08
N TYR A 308 -1.09 -27.07 0.50
CA TYR A 308 0.13 -26.68 1.19
C TYR A 308 0.30 -25.16 1.14
N VAL A 309 0.26 -24.51 2.30
CA VAL A 309 0.38 -23.05 2.41
C VAL A 309 1.75 -22.68 2.95
N GLN A 310 2.45 -21.85 2.18
CA GLN A 310 3.71 -21.22 2.58
C GLN A 310 3.47 -19.75 2.89
N VAL A 311 3.97 -19.31 4.04
CA VAL A 311 3.83 -17.94 4.53
C VAL A 311 5.22 -17.37 4.76
N TYR A 312 5.62 -16.38 3.95
CA TYR A 312 6.87 -15.67 4.21
C TYR A 312 6.63 -14.60 5.27
N THR A 313 7.31 -14.76 6.40
CA THR A 313 7.45 -13.76 7.46
C THR A 313 8.66 -12.90 7.18
N ASP A 314 8.48 -11.58 7.07
CA ASP A 314 9.56 -10.63 6.80
C ASP A 314 10.36 -10.28 8.08
N ASN A 315 10.97 -9.09 8.13
CA ASN A 315 11.78 -8.69 9.27
C ASN A 315 10.95 -8.46 10.56
N TYR A 316 9.63 -8.31 10.49
CA TYR A 316 8.75 -7.96 11.61
C TYR A 316 7.66 -9.03 11.86
N PRO A 317 8.03 -10.29 12.10
CA PRO A 317 7.08 -11.43 12.21
C PRO A 317 5.98 -11.26 13.27
N THR A 318 6.16 -10.36 14.24
CA THR A 318 5.21 -10.12 15.34
C THR A 318 3.93 -9.39 14.96
N GLU A 319 3.84 -8.80 13.76
CA GLU A 319 2.62 -8.14 13.26
C GLU A 319 1.85 -8.99 12.23
N ILE A 320 2.55 -9.92 11.59
CA ILE A 320 2.08 -10.80 10.53
C ILE A 320 1.11 -11.86 11.10
N SER A 321 -0.16 -11.81 10.71
CA SER A 321 -1.12 -12.89 10.99
C SER A 321 -2.16 -13.02 9.87
N TRP A 322 -2.81 -14.18 9.74
CA TRP A 322 -3.78 -14.41 8.67
C TRP A 322 -4.88 -15.40 9.03
N GLU A 323 -5.96 -15.34 8.25
CA GLU A 323 -7.11 -16.25 8.31
C GLU A 323 -7.39 -16.82 6.92
N LEU A 324 -7.75 -18.10 6.86
CA LEU A 324 -8.39 -18.75 5.71
C LEU A 324 -9.88 -18.87 6.02
N LYS A 325 -10.73 -18.42 5.09
CA LYS A 325 -12.19 -18.46 5.22
C LYS A 325 -12.84 -19.21 4.07
N ASP A 326 -13.86 -19.98 4.39
CA ASP A 326 -14.76 -20.61 3.42
C ASP A 326 -15.71 -19.59 2.76
N SER A 327 -16.54 -20.02 1.80
CA SER A 327 -17.49 -19.12 1.13
C SER A 327 -18.64 -18.63 2.03
N SER A 328 -18.87 -19.27 3.19
CA SER A 328 -19.79 -18.78 4.22
C SER A 328 -19.21 -17.62 5.05
N GLY A 329 -17.90 -17.38 4.92
CA GLY A 329 -17.15 -16.40 5.71
C GLY A 329 -16.65 -16.94 7.05
N THR A 330 -16.74 -18.26 7.28
CA THR A 330 -16.27 -18.93 8.49
C THR A 330 -14.75 -19.15 8.40
N THR A 331 -14.02 -18.79 9.44
CA THR A 331 -12.57 -19.05 9.53
C THR A 331 -12.32 -20.54 9.72
N VAL A 332 -11.79 -21.21 8.69
CA VAL A 332 -11.41 -22.63 8.73
C VAL A 332 -9.97 -22.85 9.18
N PHE A 333 -9.09 -21.86 8.99
CA PHE A 333 -7.72 -21.87 9.50
C PHE A 333 -7.25 -20.46 9.86
N GLN A 334 -6.32 -20.33 10.80
CA GLN A 334 -5.64 -19.06 11.11
C GLN A 334 -4.26 -19.32 11.71
N ALA A 335 -3.31 -18.42 11.46
CA ALA A 335 -1.98 -18.47 12.06
C ALA A 335 -1.34 -17.08 12.24
N GLY A 336 -0.24 -17.06 13.00
CA GLY A 336 0.36 -15.84 13.54
C GLY A 336 -0.42 -15.27 14.74
N PRO A 337 0.08 -14.19 15.38
CA PRO A 337 1.37 -13.55 15.12
C PRO A 337 2.58 -14.46 15.39
N TYR A 338 3.69 -14.21 14.71
CA TYR A 338 4.88 -15.07 14.74
C TYR A 338 5.94 -14.58 15.74
N ALA A 339 6.91 -15.44 16.08
CA ALA A 339 7.87 -15.20 17.16
C ALA A 339 9.05 -14.32 16.71
N GLY A 340 9.05 -13.05 17.14
CA GLY A 340 10.20 -12.16 16.96
C GLY A 340 10.30 -11.02 17.96
N SER A 341 10.84 -9.90 17.50
CA SER A 341 11.14 -8.70 18.26
C SER A 341 10.37 -7.51 17.70
N ALA A 342 9.84 -6.66 18.59
CA ALA A 342 9.11 -5.44 18.22
C ALA A 342 9.97 -4.40 17.47
N ASN A 343 11.30 -4.53 17.51
CA ASN A 343 12.23 -3.70 16.74
C ASN A 343 12.76 -4.42 15.48
N GLY A 344 12.05 -5.47 15.03
CA GLY A 344 12.48 -6.34 13.95
C GLY A 344 13.47 -7.42 14.38
N GLY A 345 13.63 -8.43 13.52
CA GLY A 345 14.41 -9.63 13.76
C GLY A 345 13.72 -10.64 14.71
N GLY A 346 14.34 -11.80 14.90
CA GLY A 346 13.83 -12.84 15.80
C GLY A 346 13.95 -14.25 15.23
N ALA A 347 13.29 -15.21 15.89
CA ALA A 347 13.31 -16.62 15.49
C ALA A 347 12.56 -16.88 14.18
N ASP A 348 11.50 -16.10 13.93
CA ASP A 348 10.66 -16.20 12.75
C ASP A 348 10.91 -15.10 11.72
N ALA A 349 11.87 -14.19 11.91
CA ALA A 349 12.09 -13.09 10.99
C ALA A 349 12.84 -13.52 9.73
N ASN A 350 12.34 -13.12 8.55
CA ASN A 350 12.84 -13.50 7.22
C ASN A 350 12.87 -15.03 7.05
N THR A 351 11.73 -15.69 7.32
CA THR A 351 11.59 -17.15 7.21
C THR A 351 10.29 -17.54 6.52
N VAL A 352 10.23 -18.75 5.95
CA VAL A 352 8.99 -19.35 5.45
C VAL A 352 8.38 -20.25 6.54
N LYS A 353 7.05 -20.15 6.72
CA LYS A 353 6.24 -21.01 7.58
C LYS A 353 5.36 -21.91 6.74
N ASP A 354 5.33 -23.18 7.10
CA ASP A 354 4.78 -24.27 6.29
C ASP A 354 3.54 -24.88 6.96
N TYR A 355 2.43 -24.95 6.23
CA TYR A 355 1.16 -25.51 6.70
C TYR A 355 0.60 -26.52 5.71
N TYR A 356 0.34 -27.74 6.18
CA TYR A 356 -0.41 -28.75 5.44
C TYR A 356 -1.84 -28.74 5.97
N LEU A 357 -2.81 -28.41 5.11
CA LEU A 357 -4.21 -28.26 5.49
C LEU A 357 -5.05 -29.30 4.74
N GLU A 358 -5.88 -30.03 5.48
CA GLU A 358 -6.96 -30.86 4.95
C GLU A 358 -8.26 -30.09 5.16
N LEU A 359 -8.85 -29.56 4.08
CA LEU A 359 -10.06 -28.74 4.13
C LEU A 359 -11.30 -29.64 4.17
N GLU A 360 -12.19 -29.42 5.14
CA GLU A 360 -13.42 -30.19 5.28
C GLU A 360 -14.52 -29.62 4.37
N GLY A 361 -15.19 -30.47 3.59
CA GLY A 361 -16.37 -30.10 2.81
C GLY A 361 -16.39 -30.65 1.38
N ASP A 362 -17.47 -30.33 0.67
CA ASP A 362 -17.54 -30.44 -0.79
C ASP A 362 -16.76 -29.26 -1.44
N ALA A 363 -16.91 -29.05 -2.76
CA ALA A 363 -16.26 -27.95 -3.49
C ALA A 363 -16.60 -26.57 -2.90
N ASP A 364 -15.59 -25.74 -2.64
CA ASP A 364 -15.76 -24.43 -1.99
C ASP A 364 -14.73 -23.38 -2.46
N CYS A 365 -15.05 -22.11 -2.20
CA CYS A 365 -14.25 -20.95 -2.61
C CYS A 365 -13.62 -20.25 -1.42
N TYR A 366 -12.28 -20.20 -1.38
CA TYR A 366 -11.58 -19.73 -0.20
C TYR A 366 -11.11 -18.28 -0.31
N THR A 367 -11.20 -17.58 0.82
CA THR A 367 -10.75 -16.20 1.00
C THR A 367 -9.58 -16.18 1.97
N ILE A 368 -8.49 -15.50 1.60
CA ILE A 368 -7.33 -15.30 2.48
C ILE A 368 -7.39 -13.87 3.02
N VAL A 369 -7.41 -13.73 4.35
CA VAL A 369 -7.36 -12.44 5.05
C VAL A 369 -5.98 -12.26 5.65
N TYR A 370 -5.19 -11.38 5.07
CA TYR A 370 -3.92 -10.90 5.60
C TYR A 370 -4.18 -9.86 6.67
N LYS A 371 -3.35 -9.85 7.70
CA LYS A 371 -3.37 -8.85 8.76
C LYS A 371 -1.96 -8.43 9.11
N ASP A 372 -1.87 -7.16 9.45
CA ASP A 372 -0.65 -6.50 9.89
C ASP A 372 -1.07 -5.55 11.02
N SER A 373 -0.42 -5.64 12.18
CA SER A 373 -0.73 -4.76 13.30
C SER A 373 -0.08 -3.36 13.23
N TYR A 374 0.91 -3.16 12.35
CA TYR A 374 1.59 -1.89 12.13
C TYR A 374 1.02 -1.15 10.92
N GLY A 375 0.94 -1.83 9.76
CA GLY A 375 0.14 -1.42 8.59
C GLY A 375 0.93 -1.11 7.31
N ASP A 376 2.23 -1.35 7.25
CA ASP A 376 3.11 -1.17 6.09
C ASP A 376 3.19 -2.42 5.18
N GLY A 377 2.62 -3.55 5.61
CA GLY A 377 2.48 -4.78 4.85
C GLY A 377 3.76 -5.60 4.72
N TRP A 378 3.64 -6.83 4.22
CA TRP A 378 4.66 -7.89 4.36
C TRP A 378 5.72 -7.84 3.25
N SER A 379 6.17 -6.64 2.89
CA SER A 379 6.97 -6.40 1.67
C SER A 379 8.49 -6.43 1.89
N LEU A 380 8.93 -6.50 3.14
CA LEU A 380 10.36 -6.46 3.50
C LEU A 380 11.04 -7.84 3.33
N GLY A 381 12.36 -7.87 3.48
CA GLY A 381 13.16 -9.10 3.43
C GLY A 381 13.73 -9.47 2.05
N THR A 382 14.39 -10.63 1.99
CA THR A 382 15.38 -10.98 0.94
C THR A 382 14.99 -12.12 0.01
N GLU A 383 13.88 -12.81 0.26
CA GLU A 383 13.38 -13.87 -0.63
C GLU A 383 12.67 -13.29 -1.87
N ASP A 384 12.71 -14.03 -2.98
CA ASP A 384 12.01 -13.66 -4.24
C ASP A 384 10.48 -13.64 -4.05
N PHE A 385 9.97 -14.52 -3.18
CA PHE A 385 8.57 -14.58 -2.78
C PHE A 385 8.39 -14.02 -1.36
N LYS A 386 7.39 -13.15 -1.21
CA LYS A 386 6.96 -12.53 0.05
C LYS A 386 5.43 -12.59 0.11
N GLY A 387 4.83 -12.78 1.28
CA GLY A 387 3.37 -12.92 1.42
C GLY A 387 2.90 -14.36 1.68
N ILE A 388 1.81 -14.78 1.02
CA ILE A 388 1.26 -16.15 1.12
C ILE A 388 1.21 -16.78 -0.27
N LYS A 389 1.63 -18.05 -0.32
CA LYS A 389 1.60 -18.94 -1.48
C LYS A 389 0.83 -20.19 -1.09
N VAL A 390 -0.20 -20.54 -1.86
CA VAL A 390 -0.90 -21.82 -1.74
C VAL A 390 -0.48 -22.67 -2.92
N LEU A 391 -0.12 -23.91 -2.61
CA LEU A 391 0.20 -24.95 -3.56
C LEU A 391 -0.84 -26.07 -3.44
N ASP A 392 -1.14 -26.71 -4.58
CA ASP A 392 -1.90 -27.95 -4.59
C ASP A 392 -1.08 -29.10 -3.95
N TYR A 393 -1.67 -30.30 -3.91
CA TYR A 393 -1.00 -31.48 -3.37
C TYR A 393 0.14 -32.01 -4.27
N ALA A 394 0.19 -31.61 -5.54
CA ALA A 394 1.25 -31.94 -6.49
C ALA A 394 2.48 -31.00 -6.39
N GLY A 395 2.31 -29.83 -5.75
CA GLY A 395 3.31 -28.79 -5.61
C GLY A 395 3.27 -27.70 -6.70
N GLU A 396 2.18 -27.59 -7.45
CA GLU A 396 1.91 -26.47 -8.37
C GLU A 396 1.36 -25.28 -7.59
N VAL A 397 1.69 -24.05 -8.00
CA VAL A 397 1.26 -22.83 -7.30
C VAL A 397 -0.11 -22.39 -7.81
N ILE A 398 -1.16 -22.68 -7.05
CA ILE A 398 -2.54 -22.27 -7.36
C ILE A 398 -2.85 -20.84 -6.91
N TYR A 399 -2.08 -20.29 -5.97
CA TYR A 399 -2.21 -18.90 -5.55
C TYR A 399 -0.89 -18.36 -5.02
N GLU A 400 -0.55 -17.14 -5.43
CA GLU A 400 0.56 -16.37 -4.87
C GLU A 400 0.17 -14.90 -4.82
N GLN A 401 0.44 -14.26 -3.68
CA GLN A 401 0.20 -12.83 -3.50
C GLN A 401 1.24 -12.26 -2.55
N ASN A 402 1.91 -11.21 -3.01
CA ASN A 402 2.81 -10.35 -2.24
C ASN A 402 2.05 -9.09 -1.81
N PRO A 403 1.69 -8.93 -0.53
CA PRO A 403 0.87 -7.84 -0.05
C PRO A 403 1.76 -6.77 0.62
N GLY A 404 2.17 -5.76 -0.14
CA GLY A 404 2.82 -4.55 0.40
C GLY A 404 1.83 -3.44 0.69
N ASN A 405 2.09 -2.63 1.72
CA ASN A 405 1.38 -1.39 2.07
C ASN A 405 -0.15 -1.49 2.00
N PHE A 406 -0.71 -2.49 2.68
CA PHE A 406 -2.16 -2.78 2.65
C PHE A 406 -2.93 -2.26 3.87
N GLY A 407 -2.28 -1.44 4.72
CA GLY A 407 -2.84 -1.09 6.03
C GLY A 407 -2.95 -2.33 6.91
N THR A 408 -3.87 -2.31 7.88
CA THR A 408 -3.91 -3.36 8.90
C THR A 408 -4.59 -4.67 8.48
N SER A 409 -5.25 -4.71 7.32
CA SER A 409 -5.98 -5.89 6.85
C SER A 409 -6.27 -5.85 5.36
N LEU A 410 -6.00 -6.96 4.66
CA LEU A 410 -6.35 -7.18 3.25
C LEU A 410 -7.12 -8.49 3.09
N SER A 411 -8.34 -8.43 2.53
CA SER A 411 -9.14 -9.61 2.22
C SER A 411 -9.03 -9.92 0.73
N VAL A 412 -8.38 -11.02 0.37
CA VAL A 412 -8.31 -11.53 -1.00
C VAL A 412 -9.35 -12.62 -1.16
N ASN A 413 -10.55 -12.19 -1.60
CA ASN A 413 -11.67 -13.08 -1.89
C ASN A 413 -11.37 -13.92 -3.13
N SER A 414 -11.90 -15.16 -3.19
CA SER A 414 -11.64 -16.10 -4.29
C SER A 414 -10.14 -16.22 -4.59
N ALA A 415 -9.34 -16.49 -3.55
CA ALA A 415 -7.90 -16.68 -3.65
C ALA A 415 -7.59 -17.97 -4.44
N PHE A 416 -8.25 -19.05 -4.07
CA PHE A 416 -8.27 -20.36 -4.74
C PHE A 416 -9.61 -21.03 -4.46
N LYS A 417 -9.89 -22.16 -5.13
CA LYS A 417 -11.06 -23.00 -4.88
C LYS A 417 -10.67 -24.47 -4.77
N THR A 418 -11.56 -25.28 -4.22
CA THR A 418 -11.39 -26.74 -4.20
C THR A 418 -12.53 -27.48 -4.88
N ASP A 419 -12.24 -28.69 -5.36
CA ASP A 419 -13.22 -29.56 -6.05
C ASP A 419 -14.03 -30.47 -5.09
N GLY A 420 -13.77 -30.40 -3.79
CA GLY A 420 -14.42 -31.24 -2.78
C GLY A 420 -13.87 -32.66 -2.70
N THR A 421 -12.81 -32.99 -3.44
CA THR A 421 -12.15 -34.29 -3.38
C THR A 421 -10.98 -34.25 -2.40
N MET A 422 -10.79 -35.35 -1.68
CA MET A 422 -9.53 -35.60 -0.98
C MET A 422 -8.56 -36.22 -1.98
N GLY A 423 -7.48 -35.50 -2.32
CA GLY A 423 -6.48 -35.95 -3.29
C GLY A 423 -6.01 -37.38 -3.01
N THR A 424 -6.14 -38.28 -3.99
CA THR A 424 -5.84 -39.69 -3.77
C THR A 424 -4.35 -39.88 -3.55
N SER A 425 -4.00 -40.30 -2.34
CA SER A 425 -2.65 -40.49 -1.80
C SER A 425 -1.56 -40.96 -2.78
N ALA A 426 -0.97 -40.01 -3.50
CA ALA A 426 0.42 -40.08 -3.95
C ALA A 426 1.39 -39.80 -2.76
N ILE A 427 1.10 -40.43 -1.62
CA ILE A 427 1.87 -40.42 -0.35
C ILE A 427 2.62 -39.09 -0.12
N ALA A 428 1.91 -37.99 0.17
CA ALA A 428 2.54 -36.91 0.92
C ALA A 428 2.83 -37.43 2.33
N SER A 429 3.99 -38.07 2.44
CA SER A 429 4.65 -38.21 3.73
C SER A 429 4.77 -36.80 4.30
N LYS A 430 4.28 -36.57 5.52
CA LYS A 430 4.76 -35.49 6.39
C LYS A 430 6.29 -35.46 6.22
N LYS A 431 6.81 -34.40 5.60
CA LYS A 431 8.06 -34.42 4.82
C LYS A 431 9.17 -35.13 5.61
N LEU A 432 9.51 -36.36 5.19
CA LEU A 432 10.39 -37.26 5.94
C LEU A 432 11.80 -36.66 5.93
N GLY A 433 12.13 -35.93 7.00
CA GLY A 433 13.12 -34.86 6.94
C GLY A 433 14.21 -35.00 8.00
N VAL A 434 15.41 -34.50 7.66
CA VAL A 434 16.62 -34.56 8.50
C VAL A 434 17.13 -33.14 8.74
N TYR A 435 17.23 -32.72 10.02
CA TYR A 435 17.56 -31.33 10.37
C TYR A 435 18.38 -31.20 11.67
N PRO A 436 19.24 -30.16 11.81
CA PRO A 436 19.61 -29.19 10.80
C PRO A 436 20.52 -29.79 9.73
N ASN A 437 20.55 -29.17 8.56
CA ASN A 437 21.48 -29.49 7.48
C ASN A 437 21.94 -28.17 6.81
N PRO A 438 23.22 -27.76 6.94
CA PRO A 438 24.34 -28.45 7.58
C PRO A 438 24.18 -28.69 9.10
N THR A 439 24.95 -29.63 9.65
CA THR A 439 24.92 -30.04 11.07
C THR A 439 26.31 -29.96 11.72
N THR A 440 26.34 -29.73 13.04
CA THR A 440 27.52 -29.91 13.91
C THR A 440 27.70 -31.37 14.39
N GLY A 441 26.92 -32.29 13.82
CA GLY A 441 26.92 -33.72 14.13
C GLY A 441 25.74 -34.19 14.97
N ILE A 442 24.77 -33.33 15.31
CA ILE A 442 23.47 -33.77 15.86
C ILE A 442 22.41 -33.61 14.78
N LEU A 443 21.68 -34.68 14.48
CA LEU A 443 20.59 -34.69 13.51
C LEU A 443 19.30 -35.14 14.19
N ASN A 444 18.23 -34.43 13.91
CA ASN A 444 16.87 -34.72 14.32
C ASN A 444 16.06 -35.16 13.10
N PHE A 445 14.99 -35.93 13.34
CA PHE A 445 14.17 -36.53 12.29
C PHE A 445 12.71 -36.14 12.46
N SER A 446 12.07 -35.73 11.36
CA SER A 446 10.61 -35.61 11.28
C SER A 446 10.08 -36.81 10.51
N THR A 447 9.19 -37.61 11.12
CA THR A 447 8.73 -38.90 10.58
C THR A 447 7.25 -39.15 10.89
N THR A 448 6.56 -39.97 10.08
CA THR A 448 5.19 -40.46 10.36
C THR A 448 5.15 -41.82 11.07
N GLU A 449 6.24 -42.59 10.94
CA GLU A 449 6.41 -43.92 11.49
C GLU A 449 7.83 -44.08 12.06
N ALA A 450 8.08 -45.16 12.81
CA ALA A 450 9.42 -45.47 13.28
C ALA A 450 10.32 -45.91 12.11
N VAL A 451 11.46 -45.23 11.92
CA VAL A 451 12.39 -45.48 10.81
C VAL A 451 13.73 -46.03 11.28
N ASP A 452 14.32 -46.92 10.48
CA ASP A 452 15.74 -47.29 10.57
C ASP A 452 16.57 -46.25 9.79
N VAL A 453 17.63 -45.74 10.41
CA VAL A 453 18.53 -44.73 9.86
C VAL A 453 19.84 -45.38 9.45
N THR A 454 20.30 -45.15 8.23
CA THR A 454 21.60 -45.62 7.72
C THR A 454 22.36 -44.44 7.13
N VAL A 455 23.57 -44.17 7.61
CA VAL A 455 24.44 -43.11 7.09
C VAL A 455 25.60 -43.72 6.32
N THR A 456 25.82 -43.26 5.09
CA THR A 456 26.93 -43.66 4.23
C THR A 456 27.82 -42.47 3.88
N ASP A 457 29.12 -42.71 3.70
CA ASP A 457 30.04 -41.72 3.14
C ASP A 457 29.96 -41.66 1.61
N VAL A 458 30.66 -40.69 1.00
CA VAL A 458 30.71 -40.49 -0.46
C VAL A 458 31.29 -41.67 -1.26
N THR A 459 31.88 -42.67 -0.61
CA THR A 459 32.35 -43.92 -1.25
C THR A 459 31.31 -45.03 -1.21
N GLY A 460 30.13 -44.77 -0.62
CA GLY A 460 29.05 -45.74 -0.43
C GLY A 460 29.22 -46.64 0.80
N LYS A 461 30.24 -46.40 1.62
CA LYS A 461 30.48 -47.19 2.84
C LYS A 461 29.57 -46.71 3.96
N THR A 462 28.85 -47.64 4.61
CA THR A 462 28.08 -47.35 5.82
C THR A 462 29.01 -46.97 6.97
N VAL A 463 28.75 -45.81 7.56
CA VAL A 463 29.51 -45.23 8.69
C VAL A 463 28.70 -45.17 9.99
N TYR A 464 27.37 -45.19 9.92
CA TYR A 464 26.50 -45.21 11.09
C TYR A 464 25.15 -45.89 10.79
N THR A 465 24.54 -46.52 11.80
CA THR A 465 23.16 -47.03 11.73
C THR A 465 22.44 -46.84 13.07
N ALA A 466 21.18 -46.41 13.04
CA ALA A 466 20.25 -46.48 14.17
C ALA A 466 18.97 -47.19 13.73
N LYS A 467 18.20 -47.71 14.71
CA LYS A 467 16.94 -48.40 14.45
C LYS A 467 15.80 -47.76 15.22
N THR A 468 14.59 -47.84 14.65
CA THR A 468 13.35 -47.44 15.34
C THR A 468 13.41 -46.00 15.88
N VAL A 469 13.91 -45.08 15.06
CA VAL A 469 13.89 -43.64 15.34
C VAL A 469 12.48 -43.11 15.07
N ASN A 470 11.87 -42.50 16.08
CA ASN A 470 10.53 -41.92 16.00
C ASN A 470 10.60 -40.42 15.66
N ASP A 471 9.44 -39.82 15.39
CA ASP A 471 9.28 -38.38 15.16
C ASP A 471 9.87 -37.55 16.32
N GLY A 472 10.66 -36.53 16.00
CA GLY A 472 11.42 -35.73 16.98
C GLY A 472 12.62 -36.45 17.61
N GLY A 473 12.91 -37.70 17.22
CA GLY A 473 14.10 -38.44 17.63
C GLY A 473 15.38 -37.84 17.05
N SER A 474 16.53 -38.18 17.63
CA SER A 474 17.83 -37.66 17.20
C SER A 474 18.95 -38.71 17.17
N VAL A 475 19.96 -38.44 16.36
CA VAL A 475 21.17 -39.24 16.14
C VAL A 475 22.40 -38.35 16.31
N ASN A 476 23.41 -38.86 17.00
CA ASN A 476 24.70 -38.20 17.19
C ASN A 476 25.76 -38.81 16.26
N LEU A 477 26.18 -38.01 15.29
CA LEU A 477 27.24 -38.24 14.31
C LEU A 477 28.50 -37.39 14.58
N SER A 478 28.63 -36.70 15.72
CA SER A 478 29.78 -35.82 16.03
C SER A 478 31.13 -36.56 16.15
N SER A 479 31.15 -37.89 16.05
CA SER A 479 32.34 -38.73 15.91
C SER A 479 32.82 -38.93 14.46
N LEU A 480 31.99 -38.57 13.47
CA LEU A 480 32.35 -38.60 12.05
C LEU A 480 33.21 -37.38 11.68
N GLN A 481 33.97 -37.50 10.59
CA GLN A 481 34.76 -36.38 10.07
C GLN A 481 33.85 -35.34 9.41
N LYS A 482 34.30 -34.09 9.37
CA LYS A 482 33.63 -33.01 8.63
C LYS A 482 33.60 -33.36 7.14
N GLY A 483 32.45 -33.25 6.50
CA GLY A 483 32.26 -33.71 5.13
C GLY A 483 30.81 -34.00 4.75
N MET A 484 30.64 -34.51 3.54
CA MET A 484 29.35 -34.88 2.96
C MET A 484 29.01 -36.34 3.27
N TYR A 485 27.77 -36.60 3.66
CA TYR A 485 27.25 -37.95 3.88
C TYR A 485 25.84 -38.08 3.29
N ILE A 486 25.40 -39.31 3.09
CA ILE A 486 24.06 -39.66 2.63
C ILE A 486 23.35 -40.39 3.76
N VAL A 487 22.20 -39.88 4.19
CA VAL A 487 21.34 -40.45 5.23
C VAL A 487 20.13 -41.09 4.57
N GLN A 488 20.04 -42.42 4.64
CA GLN A 488 18.86 -43.16 4.24
C GLN A 488 17.97 -43.41 5.47
N LEU A 489 16.68 -43.12 5.32
CA LEU A 489 15.63 -43.41 6.30
C LEU A 489 14.72 -44.48 5.72
N LYS A 490 14.38 -45.50 6.50
CA LYS A 490 13.53 -46.61 6.06
C LYS A 490 12.58 -47.05 7.17
N GLY A 491 11.31 -46.72 7.03
CA GLY A 491 10.24 -47.24 7.88
C GLY A 491 9.59 -48.51 7.31
N ALA A 492 8.37 -48.81 7.76
CA ALA A 492 7.60 -49.95 7.28
C ALA A 492 6.86 -49.64 5.96
N THR A 493 6.53 -48.37 5.72
CA THR A 493 5.78 -47.89 4.55
C THR A 493 6.52 -46.82 3.74
N THR A 494 7.55 -46.19 4.31
CA THR A 494 8.31 -45.08 3.71
C THR A 494 9.80 -45.40 3.58
N GLN A 495 10.44 -44.84 2.54
CA GLN A 495 11.90 -44.83 2.41
C GLN A 495 12.34 -43.54 1.69
N THR A 496 13.23 -42.74 2.32
CA THR A 496 13.84 -41.57 1.68
C THR A 496 15.36 -41.59 1.82
N THR A 497 16.05 -40.68 1.14
CA THR A 497 17.51 -40.54 1.20
C THR A 497 17.89 -39.07 1.06
N GLU A 498 18.47 -38.52 2.13
CA GLU A 498 18.86 -37.12 2.27
C GLU A 498 20.38 -36.93 2.23
N LYS A 499 20.84 -35.85 1.60
CA LYS A 499 22.27 -35.48 1.59
C LYS A 499 22.53 -34.50 2.72
N ILE A 500 23.43 -34.86 3.65
CA ILE A 500 23.84 -33.99 4.77
C ILE A 500 25.27 -33.48 4.61
N ILE A 501 25.57 -32.36 5.29
CA ILE A 501 26.93 -31.83 5.46
C ILE A 501 27.22 -31.69 6.96
N ILE A 502 28.27 -32.36 7.44
CA ILE A 502 28.81 -32.21 8.81
C ILE A 502 29.92 -31.15 8.78
N GLN A 503 29.82 -30.12 9.62
CA GLN A 503 30.68 -28.92 9.62
C GLN A 503 31.64 -28.79 10.80
#